data_AF-A0A1G7TMR5-F1
#
_entry.id   AF-A0A1G7TMR5-F1
#
_cell.length_a   1.000
_cell.length_b   1.000
_cell.length_c   1.000
_cell.angle_alpha   90.00
_cell.angle_beta   90.00
_cell.angle_gamma   90.00
#
_symmetry.space_group_name_H-M   'P 1'
#
loop_
_entity.id
_entity.type
_entity.pdbx_description
1 polymer ?
#
loop_
_entity_poly.entity_id
_entity_poly.type
_entity_poly.pdbx_seq_one_letter_code
_entity_poly.pdbx_strand_id
1 'polypeptide(L)'
;MKVQQRSLFLVLLLIMLFSFPSVASAKTDEYGYNPQARSFKGTLDNWEAFMRGAPPTPVDWKAKDVIFIERKWDKRFDPMIQGEPPTAPGAWQKAKLWEYLSGDKLGWTWHQALEVVYSPNRPIPGAIVLTPQEMGIEGFYCVVMEEWLVDPHGKKTIVEDFNLKHNIIKRALHWKGWKH
;
A
#
# COMPACT_ATOMS: atom_id res chain seq x y z
N MET A 1 -55.05 -10.55 -9.55
CA MET A 1 -54.11 -9.40 -9.70
C MET A 1 -52.93 -9.38 -8.73
N LYS A 2 -52.93 -10.01 -7.54
CA LYS A 2 -51.78 -9.96 -6.59
C LYS A 2 -50.55 -10.81 -6.98
N VAL A 3 -50.72 -11.84 -7.81
CA VAL A 3 -49.62 -12.76 -8.18
C VAL A 3 -48.74 -12.18 -9.30
N GLN A 4 -49.33 -11.50 -10.29
CA GLN A 4 -48.59 -10.87 -11.39
C GLN A 4 -47.72 -9.68 -10.93
N GLN A 5 -48.17 -8.90 -9.93
CA GLN A 5 -47.36 -7.82 -9.36
C GLN A 5 -46.14 -8.34 -8.57
N ARG A 6 -46.29 -9.48 -7.87
CA ARG A 6 -45.18 -10.11 -7.14
C ARG A 6 -44.14 -10.69 -8.09
N SER A 7 -44.55 -11.30 -9.22
CA SER A 7 -43.59 -11.83 -10.20
C SER A 7 -42.84 -10.72 -10.92
N LEU A 8 -43.51 -9.62 -11.29
CA LEU A 8 -42.85 -8.46 -11.92
C LEU A 8 -41.81 -7.83 -10.98
N PHE A 9 -42.15 -7.70 -9.69
CA PHE A 9 -41.23 -7.16 -8.68
C PHE A 9 -39.99 -8.06 -8.49
N LEU A 10 -40.19 -9.38 -8.46
CA LEU A 10 -39.08 -10.35 -8.38
C LEU A 10 -38.16 -10.29 -9.62
N VAL A 11 -38.74 -10.17 -10.81
CA VAL A 11 -37.97 -10.04 -12.07
C VAL A 11 -37.16 -8.75 -12.10
N LEU A 12 -37.75 -7.62 -11.69
CA LEU A 12 -37.04 -6.33 -11.60
C LEU A 12 -35.90 -6.37 -10.57
N LEU A 13 -36.10 -7.05 -9.44
CA LEU A 13 -35.08 -7.22 -8.40
C LEU A 13 -33.91 -8.08 -8.89
N LEU A 14 -34.19 -9.15 -9.64
CA LEU A 14 -33.19 -9.98 -10.31
C LEU A 14 -32.41 -9.18 -11.36
N ILE A 15 -33.09 -8.39 -12.18
CA ILE A 15 -32.42 -7.50 -13.16
C ILE A 15 -31.52 -6.51 -12.42
N MET A 16 -31.96 -5.90 -11.32
CA MET A 16 -31.09 -5.01 -10.52
C MET A 16 -29.85 -5.75 -9.99
N LEU A 17 -30.01 -6.97 -9.48
CA LEU A 17 -28.88 -7.78 -8.98
C LEU A 17 -27.89 -8.22 -10.07
N PHE A 18 -28.37 -8.45 -11.31
CA PHE A 18 -27.52 -8.80 -12.46
C PHE A 18 -27.02 -7.59 -13.26
N SER A 19 -27.60 -6.40 -13.08
CA SER A 19 -27.17 -5.15 -13.74
C SER A 19 -25.93 -4.53 -13.11
N PHE A 20 -25.59 -4.90 -11.88
CA PHE A 20 -24.32 -4.49 -11.31
C PHE A 20 -23.24 -5.42 -11.87
N PRO A 21 -22.26 -4.90 -12.65
CA PRO A 21 -21.12 -5.71 -13.03
C PRO A 21 -20.49 -6.22 -11.74
N SER A 22 -20.61 -7.53 -11.55
CA SER A 22 -19.99 -8.32 -10.50
C SER A 22 -18.53 -7.89 -10.42
N VAL A 23 -18.21 -7.17 -9.35
CA VAL A 23 -16.86 -6.85 -8.87
C VAL A 23 -15.88 -6.65 -10.02
N ALA A 24 -15.79 -5.42 -10.53
CA ALA A 24 -14.59 -5.01 -11.25
C ALA A 24 -13.42 -5.22 -10.28
N SER A 25 -12.82 -6.42 -10.29
CA SER A 25 -11.45 -6.63 -9.89
C SER A 25 -10.70 -5.65 -10.77
N ALA A 26 -10.38 -4.50 -10.19
CA ALA A 26 -9.82 -3.40 -10.92
C ALA A 26 -8.53 -3.94 -11.53
N LYS A 27 -8.56 -4.18 -12.85
CA LYS A 27 -7.50 -4.86 -13.58
C LYS A 27 -6.22 -4.08 -13.31
N THR A 28 -5.26 -4.74 -12.67
CA THR A 28 -3.89 -4.26 -12.65
C THR A 28 -3.37 -4.27 -14.08
N ASP A 29 -2.56 -3.29 -14.45
CA ASP A 29 -1.84 -3.33 -15.71
C ASP A 29 -0.74 -4.41 -15.70
N GLU A 30 0.04 -4.47 -16.77
CA GLU A 30 1.12 -5.46 -16.95
C GLU A 30 2.25 -5.34 -15.92
N TYR A 31 2.39 -4.20 -15.24
CA TYR A 31 3.33 -4.02 -14.14
C TYR A 31 2.78 -4.54 -12.81
N GLY A 32 1.45 -4.62 -12.68
CA GLY A 32 0.77 -4.81 -11.40
C GLY A 32 0.23 -3.50 -10.80
N TYR A 33 0.27 -2.38 -11.53
CA TYR A 33 -0.20 -1.08 -11.09
C TYR A 33 -1.71 -0.92 -11.32
N ASN A 34 -2.38 -0.26 -10.37
CA ASN A 34 -3.79 0.06 -10.46
C ASN A 34 -4.05 1.51 -10.02
N PRO A 35 -4.29 2.44 -10.95
CA PRO A 35 -4.45 3.86 -10.64
C PRO A 35 -5.74 4.13 -9.85
N GLN A 36 -6.82 3.40 -10.12
CA GLN A 36 -8.11 3.62 -9.45
C GLN A 36 -8.07 3.16 -7.99
N ALA A 37 -7.42 2.02 -7.74
CA ALA A 37 -7.25 1.46 -6.41
C ALA A 37 -6.09 2.12 -5.63
N ARG A 38 -5.22 2.88 -6.31
CA ARG A 38 -3.99 3.47 -5.75
C ARG A 38 -3.12 2.41 -5.09
N SER A 39 -2.85 1.37 -5.88
CA SER A 39 -2.12 0.20 -5.44
C SER A 39 -1.19 -0.32 -6.51
N PHE A 40 -0.17 -1.03 -6.06
CA PHE A 40 0.74 -1.79 -6.91
C PHE A 40 0.96 -3.16 -6.28
N LYS A 41 1.01 -4.23 -7.08
CA LYS A 41 1.41 -5.56 -6.61
C LYS A 41 2.24 -6.28 -7.67
N GLY A 42 3.50 -6.55 -7.37
CA GLY A 42 4.45 -7.16 -8.30
C GLY A 42 5.78 -7.46 -7.62
N THR A 43 6.86 -7.43 -8.39
CA THR A 43 8.24 -7.43 -7.87
C THR A 43 8.72 -6.00 -7.63
N LEU A 44 9.75 -5.84 -6.79
CA LEU A 44 10.43 -4.56 -6.60
C LEU A 44 11.00 -4.05 -7.94
N ASP A 45 11.58 -4.95 -8.74
CA ASP A 45 12.07 -4.62 -10.08
C ASP A 45 10.96 -4.08 -11.00
N ASN A 46 9.76 -4.68 -10.97
CA ASN A 46 8.63 -4.16 -11.76
C ASN A 46 8.15 -2.80 -11.25
N TRP A 47 8.22 -2.55 -9.94
CA TRP A 47 7.92 -1.23 -9.40
C TRP A 47 8.94 -0.19 -9.89
N GLU A 48 10.23 -0.52 -9.88
CA GLU A 48 11.27 0.36 -10.41
C GLU A 48 11.12 0.59 -11.92
N ALA A 49 10.83 -0.46 -12.68
CA ALA A 49 10.59 -0.38 -14.11
C ALA A 49 9.40 0.54 -14.41
N PHE A 50 8.29 0.38 -13.67
CA PHE A 50 7.13 1.26 -13.76
C PHE A 50 7.50 2.73 -13.51
N MET A 51 8.24 3.02 -12.44
CA MET A 51 8.66 4.40 -12.11
C MET A 51 9.61 5.01 -13.15
N ARG A 52 10.36 4.19 -13.89
CA ARG A 52 11.30 4.62 -14.93
C ARG A 52 10.71 4.58 -16.34
N GLY A 53 9.47 4.10 -16.51
CA GLY A 53 8.88 3.85 -17.82
C GLY A 53 9.60 2.76 -18.64
N ALA A 54 10.30 1.85 -17.98
CA ALA A 54 10.95 0.71 -18.61
C ALA A 54 9.97 -0.47 -18.75
N PRO A 55 10.15 -1.40 -19.71
CA PRO A 55 9.22 -2.52 -19.91
C PRO A 55 9.03 -3.41 -18.66
N PRO A 56 7.82 -3.98 -18.45
CA PRO A 56 7.57 -4.89 -17.34
C PRO A 56 8.25 -6.24 -17.55
N THR A 57 8.61 -6.91 -16.46
CA THR A 57 9.05 -8.32 -16.48
C THR A 57 7.90 -9.23 -16.02
N PRO A 58 7.66 -10.38 -16.68
CA PRO A 58 6.68 -11.35 -16.20
C PRO A 58 6.97 -11.79 -14.77
N VAL A 59 5.95 -11.79 -13.91
CA VAL A 59 6.11 -12.13 -12.50
C VAL A 59 5.95 -13.64 -12.30
N ASP A 60 7.01 -14.31 -11.86
CA ASP A 60 6.92 -15.64 -11.26
C ASP A 60 6.72 -15.50 -9.74
N TRP A 61 5.49 -15.74 -9.28
CA TRP A 61 5.10 -15.66 -7.87
C TRP A 61 5.72 -16.73 -6.97
N LYS A 62 6.50 -17.67 -7.53
CA LYS A 62 7.24 -18.69 -6.78
C LYS A 62 8.75 -18.50 -6.87
N ALA A 63 9.22 -17.45 -7.53
CA ALA A 63 10.63 -17.14 -7.62
C ALA A 63 11.23 -16.94 -6.23
N LYS A 64 12.43 -17.47 -6.04
CA LYS A 64 13.23 -17.27 -4.83
C LYS A 64 14.21 -16.14 -5.06
N ASP A 65 14.65 -15.51 -3.97
CA ASP A 65 15.61 -14.41 -3.98
C ASP A 65 15.13 -13.23 -4.86
N VAL A 66 13.81 -13.07 -4.94
CA VAL A 66 13.11 -11.97 -5.61
C VAL A 66 12.25 -11.27 -4.57
N ILE A 67 12.43 -9.96 -4.46
CA ILE A 67 11.64 -9.13 -3.57
C ILE A 67 10.31 -8.82 -4.24
N PHE A 68 9.25 -9.35 -3.66
CA PHE A 68 7.88 -8.97 -4.00
C PHE A 68 7.46 -7.77 -3.19
N ILE A 69 6.57 -6.96 -3.76
CA ILE A 69 6.06 -5.76 -3.12
C ILE A 69 4.57 -5.57 -3.39
N GLU A 70 3.85 -5.21 -2.33
CA GLU A 70 2.50 -4.67 -2.40
C GLU A 70 2.53 -3.26 -1.82
N ARG A 71 2.13 -2.27 -2.64
CA ARG A 71 2.03 -0.86 -2.23
C ARG A 71 0.59 -0.41 -2.23
N LYS A 72 0.28 0.52 -1.33
CA LYS A 72 -0.99 1.24 -1.32
C LYS A 72 -0.76 2.65 -0.81
N TRP A 73 -1.46 3.62 -1.38
CA TRP A 73 -1.36 5.01 -0.97
C TRP A 73 -2.71 5.72 -1.03
N ASP A 74 -2.80 6.91 -0.43
CA ASP A 74 -4.00 7.73 -0.54
C ASP A 74 -3.96 8.69 -1.72
N LYS A 75 -5.13 9.24 -2.06
CA LYS A 75 -5.27 10.18 -3.18
C LYS A 75 -4.33 11.38 -3.08
N ARG A 76 -4.01 11.83 -1.87
CA ARG A 76 -3.14 13.00 -1.69
C ARG A 76 -1.67 12.70 -2.05
N PHE A 77 -1.29 11.43 -2.00
CA PHE A 77 0.02 10.92 -2.38
C PHE A 77 0.14 10.60 -3.88
N ASP A 78 -0.96 10.54 -4.65
CA ASP A 78 -0.95 10.26 -6.09
C ASP A 78 0.13 11.04 -6.89
N PRO A 79 0.38 12.35 -6.67
CA PRO A 79 1.40 13.09 -7.41
C PRO A 79 2.81 12.52 -7.26
N MET A 80 3.14 11.90 -6.11
CA MET A 80 4.47 11.31 -5.87
C MET A 80 4.76 10.14 -6.81
N ILE A 81 3.72 9.48 -7.32
CA ILE A 81 3.87 8.43 -8.34
C ILE A 81 4.41 9.01 -9.66
N GLN A 82 4.20 10.31 -9.88
CA GLN A 82 4.65 11.05 -11.06
C GLN A 82 5.88 11.94 -10.76
N GLY A 83 6.48 11.82 -9.57
CA GLY A 83 7.63 12.62 -9.15
C GLY A 83 7.29 14.01 -8.62
N GLU A 84 6.00 14.31 -8.41
CA GLU A 84 5.53 15.60 -7.90
C GLU A 84 5.25 15.55 -6.38
N PRO A 85 5.38 16.66 -5.64
CA PRO A 85 5.09 16.69 -4.20
C PRO A 85 3.65 16.30 -3.84
N PRO A 86 3.39 15.74 -2.65
CA PRO A 86 2.03 15.43 -2.22
C PRO A 86 1.17 16.69 -2.10
N THR A 87 -0.12 16.55 -2.42
CA THR A 87 -1.06 17.70 -2.50
C THR A 87 -1.39 18.33 -1.15
N ALA A 88 -1.27 17.61 -0.04
CA ALA A 88 -1.61 18.13 1.29
C ALA A 88 -0.96 17.32 2.42
N PRO A 89 -0.76 17.93 3.61
CA PRO A 89 -0.38 17.19 4.82
C PRO A 89 -1.32 16.00 5.10
N GLY A 90 -0.73 14.95 5.66
CA GLY A 90 -1.38 13.67 5.92
C GLY A 90 -1.52 12.77 4.70
N ALA A 91 -0.94 13.14 3.55
CA ALA A 91 -0.72 12.20 2.46
C ALA A 91 0.14 11.02 2.96
N TRP A 92 -0.17 9.80 2.53
CA TRP A 92 0.52 8.62 3.03
C TRP A 92 0.66 7.52 1.99
N GLN A 93 1.66 6.69 2.21
CA GLN A 93 1.81 5.43 1.51
C GLN A 93 2.25 4.33 2.48
N LYS A 94 1.97 3.09 2.09
CA LYS A 94 2.50 1.90 2.76
C LYS A 94 2.98 0.87 1.75
N ALA A 95 4.00 0.13 2.14
CA ALA A 95 4.55 -0.98 1.37
C ALA A 95 4.65 -2.21 2.27
N LYS A 96 4.36 -3.37 1.69
CA LYS A 96 4.67 -4.69 2.26
C LYS A 96 5.56 -5.41 1.27
N LEU A 97 6.71 -5.84 1.74
CA LEU A 97 7.70 -6.57 0.97
C LEU A 97 7.77 -7.99 1.51
N TRP A 98 8.05 -8.93 0.62
CA TRP A 98 8.40 -10.29 1.02
C TRP A 98 9.34 -10.94 0.02
N GLU A 99 10.13 -11.90 0.49
CA GLU A 99 11.11 -12.63 -0.31
C GLU A 99 11.14 -14.09 0.14
N TYR A 100 11.02 -15.03 -0.81
CA TYR A 100 11.24 -16.44 -0.53
C TYR A 100 12.74 -16.73 -0.60
N LEU A 101 13.33 -17.17 0.52
CA LEU A 101 14.78 -17.33 0.61
C LEU A 101 15.25 -18.67 0.06
N SER A 102 16.46 -18.70 -0.50
CA SER A 102 17.14 -19.91 -0.96
C SER A 102 18.33 -20.32 -0.06
N GLY A 103 19.12 -21.31 -0.50
CA GLY A 103 20.31 -21.80 0.21
C GLY A 103 20.00 -22.36 1.59
N ASP A 104 20.81 -21.98 2.59
CA ASP A 104 20.68 -22.43 3.98
C ASP A 104 19.37 -21.96 4.66
N LYS A 105 18.71 -20.95 4.09
CA LYS A 105 17.41 -20.45 4.55
C LYS A 105 16.26 -20.91 3.65
N LEU A 106 16.45 -21.99 2.89
CA LEU A 106 15.40 -22.53 2.05
C LEU A 106 14.10 -22.78 2.84
N GLY A 107 12.98 -22.27 2.31
CA GLY A 107 11.65 -22.39 2.92
C GLY A 107 11.32 -21.30 3.93
N TRP A 108 12.29 -20.44 4.27
CA TRP A 108 12.03 -19.23 5.02
C TRP A 108 11.48 -18.14 4.10
N THR A 109 10.67 -17.26 4.67
CA THR A 109 10.20 -16.03 3.99
C THR A 109 10.62 -14.82 4.81
N TRP A 110 11.33 -13.89 4.18
CA TRP A 110 11.58 -12.57 4.75
C TRP A 110 10.43 -11.63 4.44
N HIS A 111 10.15 -10.71 5.37
CA HIS A 111 9.10 -9.73 5.24
C HIS A 111 9.53 -8.39 5.82
N GLN A 112 9.05 -7.32 5.19
CA GLN A 112 9.16 -5.96 5.70
C GLN A 112 7.88 -5.18 5.45
N ALA A 113 7.45 -4.36 6.40
CA ALA A 113 6.34 -3.44 6.24
C ALA A 113 6.78 -2.02 6.59
N LEU A 114 6.39 -1.07 5.74
CA LEU A 114 6.73 0.35 5.85
C LEU A 114 5.47 1.19 5.70
N GLU A 115 5.32 2.23 6.52
CA GLU A 115 4.32 3.29 6.34
C GLU A 115 4.97 4.66 6.50
N VAL A 116 4.71 5.54 5.54
CA VAL A 116 5.27 6.89 5.48
C VAL A 116 4.14 7.90 5.38
N VAL A 117 4.26 8.98 6.14
CA VAL A 117 3.29 10.08 6.19
C VAL A 117 3.99 11.40 5.89
N TYR A 118 3.35 12.21 5.04
CA TYR A 118 3.78 13.57 4.72
C TYR A 118 3.21 14.56 5.75
N SER A 119 4.07 15.30 6.43
CA SER A 119 3.75 16.35 7.39
C SER A 119 4.74 17.52 7.26
N PRO A 120 4.65 18.33 6.20
CA PRO A 120 5.67 19.34 5.86
C PRO A 120 5.76 20.47 6.87
N ASN A 121 4.65 20.82 7.50
CA ASN A 121 4.58 22.00 8.37
C ASN A 121 4.93 21.68 9.83
N ARG A 122 4.92 20.39 10.20
CA ARG A 122 5.03 19.96 11.59
C ARG A 122 5.62 18.57 11.73
N PRO A 123 6.53 18.35 12.68
CA PRO A 123 7.04 17.03 12.97
C PRO A 123 5.98 16.13 13.58
N ILE A 124 6.09 14.83 13.30
CA ILE A 124 5.34 13.78 13.98
C ILE A 124 6.22 13.27 15.13
N PRO A 125 5.87 13.56 16.41
CA PRO A 125 6.71 13.16 17.54
C PRO A 125 6.91 11.65 17.60
N GLY A 126 8.17 11.22 17.74
CA GLY A 126 8.54 9.81 17.82
C GLY A 126 8.55 9.07 16.47
N ALA A 127 8.24 9.74 15.35
CA ALA A 127 8.43 9.17 14.04
C ALA A 127 9.90 9.27 13.59
N ILE A 128 10.33 8.35 12.73
CA ILE A 128 11.64 8.41 12.09
C ILE A 128 11.55 9.44 10.96
N VAL A 129 12.39 10.47 11.01
CA VAL A 129 12.42 11.51 9.96
C VAL A 129 13.12 10.93 8.74
N LEU A 130 12.45 11.01 7.58
CA LEU A 130 13.06 10.67 6.31
C LEU A 130 13.72 11.91 5.71
N THR A 131 14.96 11.75 5.29
CA THR A 131 15.79 12.82 4.75
C THR A 131 15.35 13.20 3.32
N PRO A 132 15.64 14.43 2.86
CA PRO A 132 15.39 14.82 1.47
C PRO A 132 16.15 13.95 0.46
N GLN A 133 17.29 13.39 0.83
CA GLN A 133 18.04 12.45 0.00
C GLN A 133 17.25 11.17 -0.24
N GLU A 134 16.48 10.70 0.74
CA GLU A 134 15.67 9.48 0.64
C GLU A 134 14.35 9.72 -0.10
N MET A 135 13.74 10.90 0.07
CA MET A 135 12.37 11.17 -0.39
C MET A 135 12.24 12.23 -1.49
N GLY A 136 13.33 12.91 -1.85
CA GLY A 136 13.36 14.02 -2.82
C GLY A 136 12.88 15.37 -2.26
N ILE A 137 12.08 15.36 -1.18
CA ILE A 137 11.58 16.56 -0.49
C ILE A 137 11.55 16.34 1.04
N GLU A 138 11.57 17.44 1.79
CA GLU A 138 11.40 17.43 3.24
C GLU A 138 9.96 17.09 3.67
N GLY A 139 9.81 16.75 4.95
CA GLY A 139 8.48 16.61 5.57
C GLY A 139 7.90 15.20 5.55
N PHE A 140 8.71 14.18 5.25
CA PHE A 140 8.28 12.79 5.35
C PHE A 140 8.74 12.13 6.64
N TYR A 141 7.86 11.32 7.21
CA TYR A 141 8.08 10.61 8.45
C TYR A 141 7.67 9.16 8.28
N CYS A 142 8.58 8.25 8.59
CA CYS A 142 8.27 6.83 8.71
C CYS A 142 7.61 6.59 10.06
N VAL A 143 6.42 6.00 10.03
CA VAL A 143 5.56 5.76 11.21
C VAL A 143 5.34 4.27 11.48
N VAL A 144 5.67 3.40 10.51
CA VAL A 144 5.73 1.95 10.67
C VAL A 144 6.97 1.45 9.94
N MET A 145 7.77 0.64 10.62
CA MET A 145 8.90 -0.12 10.09
C MET A 145 8.97 -1.43 10.86
N GLU A 146 8.39 -2.48 10.28
CA GLU A 146 8.37 -3.82 10.86
C GLU A 146 9.15 -4.75 9.94
N GLU A 147 10.01 -5.59 10.50
CA GLU A 147 10.77 -6.61 9.77
C GLU A 147 10.66 -7.94 10.50
N TRP A 148 10.37 -9.01 9.75
CA TRP A 148 10.28 -10.34 10.34
C TRP A 148 10.61 -11.45 9.35
N LEU A 149 10.97 -12.59 9.91
CA LEU A 149 11.15 -13.84 9.21
C LEU A 149 10.00 -14.79 9.55
N VAL A 150 9.57 -15.58 8.58
CA VAL A 150 8.68 -16.73 8.78
C VAL A 150 9.46 -17.99 8.42
N ASP A 151 9.57 -18.92 9.36
CA ASP A 151 10.23 -20.20 9.13
C ASP A 151 9.33 -21.18 8.32
N PRO A 152 9.86 -22.33 7.86
CA PRO A 152 9.08 -23.32 7.10
C PRO A 152 7.87 -23.91 7.85
N HIS A 153 7.78 -23.73 9.17
CA HIS A 153 6.68 -24.16 10.00
C HIS A 153 5.66 -23.04 10.28
N GLY A 154 5.87 -21.85 9.71
CA GLY A 154 5.00 -20.69 9.87
C GLY A 154 5.27 -19.86 11.13
N LYS A 155 6.36 -20.12 11.86
CA LYS A 155 6.71 -19.35 13.05
C LYS A 155 7.31 -18.01 12.66
N LYS A 156 6.74 -16.92 13.18
CA LYS A 156 7.23 -15.55 12.99
C LYS A 156 8.33 -15.23 13.99
N THR A 157 9.46 -14.70 13.50
CA THR A 157 10.55 -14.11 14.29
C THR A 157 10.69 -12.66 13.90
N ILE A 158 10.47 -11.76 14.86
CA ILE A 158 10.57 -10.31 14.67
C ILE A 158 12.05 -9.91 14.71
N VAL A 159 12.47 -9.10 13.74
CA VAL A 159 13.81 -8.50 13.65
C VAL A 159 13.73 -7.03 14.06
N GLU A 160 12.75 -6.30 13.53
CA GLU A 160 12.48 -4.89 13.82
C GLU A 160 10.98 -4.70 14.07
N ASP A 161 10.59 -3.90 15.07
CA ASP A 161 9.19 -3.60 15.41
C ASP A 161 9.02 -2.14 15.82
N PHE A 162 9.10 -1.26 14.83
CA PHE A 162 8.77 0.14 15.00
C PHE A 162 7.35 0.41 14.49
N ASN A 163 6.46 0.79 15.40
CA ASN A 163 5.08 1.15 15.05
C ASN A 163 4.57 2.30 15.93
N LEU A 164 4.39 3.48 15.32
CA LEU A 164 3.92 4.65 16.02
C LEU A 164 2.40 4.63 16.16
N LYS A 165 1.92 4.85 17.39
CA LYS A 165 0.48 4.86 17.68
C LYS A 165 -0.27 5.88 16.81
N HIS A 166 -1.34 5.43 16.18
CA HIS A 166 -2.17 6.24 15.27
C HIS A 166 -2.68 7.57 15.87
N ASN A 167 -2.93 7.60 17.18
CA ASN A 167 -3.36 8.83 17.86
C ASN A 167 -2.28 9.92 17.88
N ILE A 168 -1.00 9.57 17.94
CA ILE A 168 0.13 10.51 17.88
C ILE A 168 0.17 11.14 16.48
N ILE A 169 0.08 10.30 15.44
CA ILE A 169 0.05 10.73 14.04
C ILE A 169 -1.12 11.67 13.79
N LYS A 170 -2.34 11.26 14.17
CA LYS A 170 -3.55 12.10 14.02
C LYS A 170 -3.43 13.44 14.73
N ARG A 171 -2.90 13.47 15.97
CA ARG A 171 -2.70 14.71 16.70
C ARG A 171 -1.72 15.63 15.97
N ALA A 172 -0.58 15.11 15.52
CA ALA A 172 0.40 15.90 14.77
C ALA A 172 -0.20 16.52 13.50
N LEU A 173 -1.01 15.76 12.76
CA LEU A 173 -1.65 16.21 11.51
C LEU A 173 -2.83 17.18 11.73
N HIS A 174 -3.59 17.05 12.82
CA HIS A 174 -4.86 17.78 13.03
C HIS A 174 -4.84 18.82 14.14
N TRP A 175 -3.71 19.06 14.83
CA TRP A 175 -3.66 20.02 15.93
C TRP A 175 -3.99 21.44 15.45
N LYS A 176 -5.27 21.83 15.49
CA LYS A 176 -5.64 23.24 15.54
C LYS A 176 -5.14 23.72 16.90
N GLY A 177 -4.17 24.62 16.90
CA GLY A 177 -3.63 25.20 18.13
C GLY A 177 -4.79 25.62 19.03
N TRP A 178 -4.77 25.17 20.29
CA TRP A 178 -5.53 25.86 21.33
C TRP A 178 -5.00 27.29 21.32
N LYS A 179 -5.77 28.21 20.75
CA LYS A 179 -5.57 29.64 20.97
C LYS A 179 -6.04 29.88 22.40
N HIS A 180 -5.09 30.13 23.29
CA HIS A 180 -5.36 30.90 24.50
C HIS A 180 -5.64 32.35 24.10
#